data_AF-A0A1G2L587-F1
#
_entry.id   AF-A0A1G2L587-F1
#
_cell.length_a   1.000
_cell.length_b   1.000
_cell.length_c   1.000
_cell.angle_alpha   90.00
_cell.angle_beta   90.00
_cell.angle_gamma   90.00
#
_symmetry.space_group_name_H-M   'P 1'
#
loop_
_entity.id
_entity.type
_entity.pdbx_description
1 polymer ?
#
loop_
_entity_poly.entity_id
_entity_poly.type
_entity_poly.pdbx_seq_one_letter_code
_entity_poly.pdbx_strand_id
1 'polypeptide(L)'
;MKRDIKRKLQSILNKTTLEEPEVVYILSCIRKILEVDDGKKDFKILNFYCNWALHPEIEDINATIIERFKEPGHGAVAIVHLFPDLDEEMRRFMQMYNFSTSIFQNDETIIQFHRILGQIYSDTPLILRKVTKKKITFRVEENSGRNSAMLSTIVEETT
;
A
#
# COMPACT_ATOMS: atom_id res chain seq x y z
N MET A 1 -15.69 -14.93 12.97
CA MET A 1 -14.38 -14.32 12.63
C MET A 1 -14.26 -13.91 11.16
N LYS A 2 -14.11 -14.84 10.18
CA LYS A 2 -13.96 -14.48 8.75
C LYS A 2 -15.11 -13.63 8.19
N ARG A 3 -16.36 -14.04 8.44
CA ARG A 3 -17.56 -13.29 8.04
C ARG A 3 -17.58 -11.86 8.61
N ASP A 4 -17.13 -11.70 9.85
CA ASP A 4 -17.11 -10.40 10.52
C ASP A 4 -16.04 -9.48 9.92
N ILE A 5 -14.87 -10.02 9.56
CA ILE A 5 -13.79 -9.26 8.89
C ILE A 5 -14.27 -8.79 7.51
N LYS A 6 -14.90 -9.67 6.72
CA LYS A 6 -15.43 -9.28 5.40
C LYS A 6 -16.49 -8.18 5.51
N ARG A 7 -17.42 -8.28 6.48
CA ARG A 7 -18.42 -7.22 6.72
C ARG A 7 -17.78 -5.89 7.11
N LYS A 8 -16.77 -5.92 7.98
CA LYS A 8 -16.02 -4.73 8.42
C LYS A 8 -15.30 -4.06 7.25
N LEU A 9 -14.65 -4.85 6.39
CA LEU A 9 -13.99 -4.35 5.19
C LEU A 9 -15.00 -3.71 4.23
N GLN A 10 -16.09 -4.40 3.90
CA GLN A 10 -17.14 -3.87 3.03
C GLN A 10 -17.71 -2.54 3.55
N SER A 11 -17.93 -2.43 4.86
CA SER A 11 -18.46 -1.21 5.47
C SER A 11 -17.57 0.02 5.24
N ILE A 12 -16.25 -0.17 5.21
CA ILE A 12 -15.31 0.93 5.02
C ILE A 12 -15.08 1.22 3.54
N LEU A 13 -15.04 0.18 2.71
CA LEU A 13 -14.99 0.35 1.25
C LEU A 13 -16.19 1.13 0.72
N ASN A 14 -17.34 1.07 1.38
CA ASN A 14 -18.53 1.82 1.02
C ASN A 14 -18.52 3.31 1.46
N LYS A 15 -17.49 3.77 2.18
CA LYS A 15 -17.35 5.19 2.53
C LYS A 15 -17.03 6.01 1.28
N THR A 16 -17.52 7.25 1.24
CA THR A 16 -17.26 8.21 0.16
C THR A 16 -15.91 8.90 0.29
N THR A 17 -15.38 8.96 1.51
CA THR A 17 -14.10 9.59 1.84
C THR A 17 -13.34 8.69 2.79
N LEU A 18 -12.02 8.62 2.62
CA LEU A 18 -11.12 7.88 3.48
C LEU A 18 -10.16 8.84 4.18
N GLU A 19 -9.84 8.53 5.44
CA GLU A 19 -8.73 9.10 6.18
C GLU A 19 -7.72 7.99 6.50
N GLU A 20 -6.59 8.38 7.09
CA GLU A 20 -5.49 7.48 7.45
C GLU A 20 -5.96 6.25 8.25
N PRO A 21 -6.77 6.37 9.32
CA PRO A 21 -7.22 5.20 10.07
C PRO A 21 -8.04 4.22 9.23
N GLU A 22 -8.85 4.70 8.27
CA GLU A 22 -9.57 3.81 7.37
C GLU A 22 -8.64 3.06 6.42
N VAL A 23 -7.63 3.73 5.85
CA VAL A 23 -6.67 3.09 4.95
C VAL A 23 -5.88 2.00 5.68
N VAL A 24 -5.37 2.29 6.89
CA VAL A 24 -4.70 1.30 7.74
C VAL A 24 -5.64 0.13 8.06
N TYR A 25 -6.91 0.43 8.37
CA TYR A 25 -7.87 -0.62 8.71
C TYR A 25 -8.29 -1.48 7.51
N ILE A 26 -8.39 -0.90 6.30
CA ILE A 26 -8.58 -1.64 5.04
C ILE A 26 -7.44 -2.66 4.90
N LEU A 27 -6.18 -2.21 4.97
CA LEU A 27 -4.99 -3.05 4.84
C LEU A 27 -4.94 -4.13 5.94
N SER A 28 -5.32 -3.80 7.17
CA SER A 28 -5.45 -4.75 8.27
C SER A 28 -6.48 -5.85 8.00
N CYS A 29 -7.65 -5.49 7.47
CA CYS A 29 -8.70 -6.46 7.16
C CYS A 29 -8.30 -7.36 5.99
N ILE A 30 -7.69 -6.80 4.95
CA ILE A 30 -7.22 -7.56 3.79
C ILE A 30 -6.17 -8.58 4.22
N ARG A 31 -5.15 -8.19 5.00
CA ARG A 31 -4.13 -9.11 5.51
C ARG A 31 -4.73 -10.30 6.26
N LYS A 32 -5.72 -10.05 7.13
CA LYS A 32 -6.41 -11.10 7.88
C LYS A 32 -7.17 -12.05 6.96
N ILE A 33 -7.80 -11.54 5.90
CA ILE A 33 -8.47 -12.38 4.90
C ILE A 33 -7.44 -13.24 4.16
N LEU A 34 -6.35 -12.64 3.69
CA LEU A 34 -5.26 -13.38 3.02
C LEU A 34 -4.65 -14.46 3.90
N GLU A 35 -4.55 -14.22 5.21
CA GLU A 35 -4.06 -15.21 6.17
C GLU A 35 -5.03 -16.38 6.39
N VAL A 36 -6.32 -16.08 6.60
CA VAL A 36 -7.33 -17.11 6.84
C VAL A 36 -7.56 -17.97 5.59
N ASP A 37 -7.35 -17.42 4.40
CA ASP A 37 -7.65 -18.07 3.12
C ASP A 37 -6.40 -18.63 2.41
N ASP A 38 -5.23 -18.61 3.06
CA ASP A 38 -3.92 -18.97 2.47
C ASP A 38 -3.57 -18.20 1.17
N GLY A 39 -4.17 -17.02 0.98
CA GLY A 39 -4.02 -16.19 -0.22
C GLY A 39 -2.72 -15.37 -0.26
N LYS A 40 -1.88 -15.40 0.79
CA LYS A 40 -0.63 -14.61 0.86
C LYS A 40 0.32 -14.90 -0.31
N LYS A 41 0.30 -16.13 -0.85
CA LYS A 41 1.14 -16.54 -2.00
C LYS A 41 0.61 -16.03 -3.32
N ASP A 42 -0.71 -15.87 -3.44
CA ASP A 42 -1.34 -15.38 -4.66
C ASP A 42 -1.29 -13.86 -4.73
N PHE A 43 -1.37 -13.18 -3.58
CA PHE A 43 -1.39 -11.72 -3.44
C PHE A 43 -0.13 -11.20 -2.74
N LYS A 44 1.05 -11.45 -3.33
CA LYS A 44 2.34 -11.17 -2.68
C LYS A 44 2.59 -9.67 -2.52
N ILE A 45 2.23 -8.87 -3.52
CA ILE A 45 2.45 -7.42 -3.50
C ILE A 45 1.50 -6.76 -2.49
N LEU A 46 0.22 -7.11 -2.54
CA LEU A 46 -0.78 -6.63 -1.60
C LEU A 46 -0.45 -7.05 -0.17
N ASN A 47 -0.07 -8.31 0.06
CA ASN A 47 0.36 -8.76 1.38
C ASN A 47 1.58 -8.00 1.91
N PHE A 48 2.53 -7.65 1.04
CA PHE A 48 3.68 -6.81 1.40
C PHE A 48 3.24 -5.43 1.89
N TYR A 49 2.43 -4.71 1.11
CA TYR A 49 1.93 -3.38 1.50
C TYR A 49 1.06 -3.45 2.76
N CYS A 50 0.23 -4.48 2.91
CA CYS A 50 -0.51 -4.68 4.15
C CYS A 50 0.38 -4.94 5.37
N ASN A 51 1.51 -5.63 5.19
CA ASN A 51 2.48 -5.82 6.28
C ASN A 51 3.18 -4.52 6.61
N TRP A 52 3.62 -3.74 5.62
CA TRP A 52 4.30 -2.46 5.85
C TRP A 52 3.42 -1.48 6.63
N ALA A 53 2.14 -1.36 6.28
CA ALA A 53 1.22 -0.48 7.00
C ALA A 53 1.01 -0.85 8.49
N LEU A 54 1.40 -2.06 8.91
CA LEU A 54 1.22 -2.57 10.27
C LEU A 54 2.54 -2.83 11.00
N HIS A 55 3.65 -2.89 10.27
CA HIS A 55 4.94 -3.34 10.77
C HIS A 55 6.04 -2.45 10.18
N PRO A 56 6.68 -1.59 11.00
CA PRO A 56 7.79 -0.74 10.53
C PRO A 56 9.05 -1.54 10.16
N GLU A 57 9.13 -2.79 10.63
CA GLU A 57 10.23 -3.69 10.35
C GLU A 57 9.70 -5.00 9.76
N ILE A 58 10.27 -5.42 8.63
CA ILE A 58 9.90 -6.66 7.96
C ILE A 58 11.17 -7.46 7.68
N GLU A 59 11.27 -8.63 8.32
CA GLU A 59 12.44 -9.51 8.24
C GLU A 59 12.43 -10.40 6.98
N ASP A 60 11.25 -10.86 6.57
CA ASP A 60 11.10 -11.81 5.47
C ASP A 60 10.40 -11.15 4.27
N ILE A 61 11.20 -10.48 3.44
CA ILE A 61 10.73 -9.86 2.20
C ILE A 61 11.24 -10.63 0.98
N ASN A 62 10.30 -10.88 0.07
CA ASN A 62 10.58 -11.43 -1.24
C ASN A 62 11.57 -10.52 -2.00
N ALA A 63 12.68 -11.09 -2.47
CA ALA A 63 13.74 -10.38 -3.18
C ALA A 63 13.23 -9.57 -4.38
N THR A 64 12.20 -10.07 -5.08
CA THR A 64 11.59 -9.37 -6.23
C THR A 64 10.89 -8.06 -5.83
N ILE A 65 10.42 -7.95 -4.58
CA ILE A 65 9.82 -6.72 -4.07
C ILE A 65 10.91 -5.70 -3.73
N ILE A 66 12.03 -6.16 -3.17
CA ILE A 66 13.20 -5.30 -2.90
C ILE A 66 13.77 -4.72 -4.19
N GLU A 67 13.77 -5.50 -5.27
CA GLU A 67 14.23 -5.07 -6.60
C GLU A 67 13.50 -3.84 -7.12
N ARG A 68 12.22 -3.66 -6.75
CA ARG A 68 11.43 -2.47 -7.10
C ARG A 68 11.93 -1.20 -6.41
N PHE A 69 12.69 -1.34 -5.33
CA PHE A 69 13.29 -0.24 -4.57
C PHE A 69 14.81 -0.16 -4.78
N LYS A 70 15.42 -0.99 -5.65
CA LYS A 70 16.88 -1.00 -5.85
C LYS A 70 17.39 0.19 -6.65
N GLU A 71 16.54 0.82 -7.45
CA GLU A 71 16.89 2.07 -8.11
C GLU A 71 16.43 3.25 -7.24
N PRO A 72 17.34 4.14 -6.80
CA PRO A 72 16.90 5.41 -6.22
C PRO A 72 16.00 6.08 -7.25
N GLY A 73 14.75 6.35 -6.89
CA GLY A 73 13.78 6.94 -7.80
C GLY A 73 14.30 8.28 -8.29
N HIS A 74 14.84 8.32 -9.51
CA HIS A 74 15.23 9.55 -10.17
C HIS A 74 13.97 10.19 -10.72
N GLY A 75 13.22 10.87 -9.86
CA GLY A 75 12.12 11.74 -10.25
C GLY A 75 10.85 11.54 -9.44
N ALA A 76 10.21 12.66 -9.12
CA ALA A 76 8.85 12.70 -8.64
C ALA A 76 7.93 12.04 -9.68
N VAL A 77 7.20 10.98 -9.31
CA VAL A 77 6.25 10.30 -10.19
C VAL A 77 4.84 10.76 -9.83
N ALA A 78 3.94 10.86 -10.82
CA ALA A 78 2.53 11.11 -10.55
C ALA A 78 1.99 10.03 -9.61
N ILE A 79 1.29 10.44 -8.56
CA ILE A 79 0.89 9.54 -7.47
C ILE A 79 0.07 8.33 -7.92
N VAL A 80 -0.76 8.51 -8.96
CA VAL A 80 -1.56 7.45 -9.61
C VAL A 80 -0.74 6.31 -10.22
N HIS A 81 0.53 6.55 -10.53
CA HIS A 81 1.40 5.58 -11.19
C HIS A 81 2.39 4.92 -10.22
N LEU A 82 2.27 5.20 -8.92
CA LEU A 82 3.28 4.77 -7.98
C LEU A 82 3.11 3.31 -7.52
N PHE A 83 1.86 2.85 -7.47
CA PHE A 83 1.52 1.53 -6.97
C PHE A 83 0.73 0.66 -7.98
N PRO A 84 1.13 0.58 -9.26
CA PRO A 84 0.32 -0.07 -10.30
C PRO A 84 0.06 -1.55 -10.01
N ASP A 85 1.06 -2.28 -9.49
CA ASP A 85 0.89 -3.69 -9.11
C ASP A 85 0.05 -3.88 -7.85
N LEU A 86 0.08 -2.92 -6.92
CA LEU A 86 -0.80 -2.94 -5.75
C LEU A 86 -2.25 -2.75 -6.20
N ASP A 87 -2.50 -1.80 -7.10
CA ASP A 87 -3.83 -1.54 -7.62
C ASP A 87 -4.40 -2.75 -8.34
N GLU A 88 -3.58 -3.42 -9.15
CA GLU A 88 -3.97 -4.64 -9.84
C GLU A 88 -4.31 -5.77 -8.83
N GLU A 89 -3.44 -6.03 -7.86
CA GLU A 89 -3.72 -7.06 -6.85
C GLU A 89 -4.94 -6.69 -5.97
N MET A 90 -5.15 -5.41 -5.64
CA MET A 90 -6.32 -4.92 -4.93
C MET A 90 -7.60 -5.12 -5.73
N ARG A 91 -7.62 -4.77 -7.02
CA ARG A 91 -8.79 -4.99 -7.90
C ARG A 91 -9.11 -6.47 -8.00
N ARG A 92 -8.10 -7.32 -8.23
CA ARG A 92 -8.27 -8.77 -8.29
C ARG A 92 -8.78 -9.35 -6.96
N PHE A 93 -8.27 -8.86 -5.83
CA PHE A 93 -8.74 -9.25 -4.50
C PHE A 93 -10.21 -8.88 -4.31
N MET A 94 -10.58 -7.64 -4.64
CA MET A 94 -11.96 -7.16 -4.51
C MET A 94 -12.93 -7.97 -5.37
N GLN A 95 -12.56 -8.26 -6.62
CA GLN A 95 -13.34 -9.11 -7.53
C GLN A 95 -13.51 -10.53 -6.97
N MET A 96 -12.40 -11.16 -6.54
CA MET A 96 -12.42 -12.53 -5.99
C MET A 96 -13.37 -12.65 -4.78
N TYR A 97 -13.44 -11.62 -3.95
CA TYR A 97 -14.24 -11.62 -2.72
C TYR A 97 -15.58 -10.88 -2.83
N ASN A 98 -15.94 -10.38 -4.01
CA ASN A 98 -17.14 -9.57 -4.27
C ASN A 98 -17.25 -8.32 -3.36
N PHE A 99 -16.14 -7.62 -3.15
CA PHE A 99 -16.12 -6.34 -2.44
C PHE A 99 -16.40 -5.16 -3.38
N SER A 100 -16.85 -4.05 -2.81
CA SER A 100 -16.97 -2.78 -3.57
C SER A 100 -15.60 -2.31 -4.05
N THR A 101 -15.55 -1.87 -5.31
CA THR A 101 -14.37 -1.24 -5.92
C THR A 101 -14.46 0.29 -5.94
N SER A 102 -15.33 0.88 -5.11
CA SER A 102 -15.56 2.35 -5.02
C SER A 102 -14.28 3.16 -4.83
N ILE A 103 -13.35 2.65 -4.04
CA ILE A 103 -12.05 3.32 -3.80
C ILE A 103 -11.14 3.32 -5.04
N PHE A 104 -11.50 2.57 -6.09
CA PHE A 104 -10.80 2.50 -7.39
C PHE A 104 -11.72 2.80 -8.59
N GLN A 105 -12.84 3.50 -8.35
CA GLN A 105 -13.82 3.82 -9.40
C GLN A 105 -13.37 4.95 -10.33
N ASN A 106 -12.59 5.91 -9.85
CA ASN A 106 -12.12 7.05 -10.62
C ASN A 106 -10.75 7.53 -10.11
N ASP A 107 -10.11 8.41 -10.88
CA ASP A 107 -8.77 8.90 -10.56
C ASP A 107 -8.74 9.65 -9.22
N GLU A 108 -9.80 10.36 -8.83
CA GLU A 108 -9.84 11.14 -7.59
C GLU A 108 -9.77 10.24 -6.35
N THR A 109 -10.55 9.15 -6.31
CA THR A 109 -10.52 8.21 -5.18
C THR A 109 -9.23 7.40 -5.13
N ILE A 110 -8.66 7.08 -6.28
CA ILE A 110 -7.34 6.43 -6.39
C ILE A 110 -6.24 7.36 -5.87
N ILE A 111 -6.23 8.61 -6.32
CA ILE A 111 -5.28 9.64 -5.86
C ILE A 111 -5.38 9.82 -4.35
N GLN A 112 -6.59 9.92 -3.81
CA GLN A 112 -6.80 10.05 -2.37
C GLN A 112 -6.23 8.86 -1.61
N PHE A 113 -6.53 7.63 -2.06
CA PHE A 113 -6.03 6.41 -1.43
C PHE A 113 -4.50 6.35 -1.47
N HIS A 114 -3.88 6.58 -2.63
CA HIS A 114 -2.42 6.56 -2.77
C HIS A 114 -1.73 7.68 -1.99
N ARG A 115 -2.35 8.86 -1.87
CA ARG A 115 -1.83 9.97 -1.06
C ARG A 115 -1.74 9.59 0.41
N ILE A 116 -2.84 9.08 0.97
CA ILE A 116 -2.88 8.62 2.36
C ILE A 116 -1.91 7.47 2.56
N LEU A 117 -1.87 6.52 1.62
CA LEU A 117 -0.94 5.39 1.67
C LEU A 117 0.53 5.85 1.66
N GLY A 118 0.87 6.80 0.80
CA GLY A 118 2.19 7.40 0.74
C GLY A 118 2.58 8.13 2.03
N GLN A 119 1.62 8.81 2.67
CA GLN A 119 1.81 9.46 3.97
C GLN A 119 2.09 8.42 5.07
N ILE A 120 1.30 7.34 5.16
CA ILE A 120 1.51 6.25 6.12
C ILE A 120 2.94 5.70 6.02
N TYR A 121 3.43 5.47 4.80
CA TYR A 121 4.77 4.92 4.58
C TYR A 121 5.90 5.95 4.67
N SER A 122 5.60 7.24 4.56
CA SER A 122 6.52 8.33 4.91
C SER A 122 6.77 8.33 6.42
N ASP A 123 5.71 8.22 7.20
CA ASP A 123 5.77 8.27 8.68
C ASP A 123 6.24 6.94 9.29
N THR A 124 6.10 5.85 8.54
CA THR A 124 6.52 4.50 8.95
C THR A 124 7.55 3.93 7.97
N PRO A 125 8.82 4.40 8.00
CA PRO A 125 9.86 3.90 7.10
C PRO A 125 10.03 2.39 7.20
N LEU A 126 10.19 1.71 6.07
CA LEU A 126 10.43 0.27 6.03
C LEU A 126 11.90 -0.02 6.33
N ILE A 127 12.12 -0.79 7.38
CA ILE A 127 13.43 -1.35 7.71
C ILE A 127 13.53 -2.76 7.15
N LEU A 128 14.43 -2.95 6.18
CA LEU A 128 14.76 -4.25 5.59
C LEU A 128 15.97 -4.85 6.31
N ARG A 129 15.80 -5.98 7.00
CA ARG A 129 16.92 -6.73 7.56
C ARG A 129 17.42 -7.79 6.57
N LYS A 130 18.46 -7.46 5.80
CA LYS A 130 19.37 -8.44 5.17
C LYS A 130 20.80 -8.16 5.64
N VAL A 131 21.81 -8.77 4.99
CA VAL A 131 23.25 -8.59 5.25
C VAL A 131 23.65 -7.10 5.41
N THR A 132 22.89 -6.17 4.82
CA THR A 132 22.91 -4.73 5.10
C THR A 132 21.49 -4.23 5.45
N LYS A 133 21.37 -3.32 6.42
CA LYS A 133 20.09 -2.67 6.74
C LYS A 133 19.79 -1.59 5.70
N LYS A 134 18.63 -1.66 5.06
CA LYS A 134 18.14 -0.60 4.17
C LYS A 134 16.88 0.02 4.76
N LYS A 135 16.82 1.35 4.74
CA LYS A 135 15.64 2.12 5.14
C LYS A 135 15.00 2.69 3.88
N ILE A 136 13.73 2.36 3.65
CA ILE A 136 12.95 2.89 2.53
C ILE A 136 11.91 3.84 3.11
N THR A 137 11.86 5.07 2.59
CA THR A 137 10.92 6.11 3.01
C THR A 137 10.28 6.71 1.76
N PHE A 138 8.97 7.01 1.82
CA PHE A 138 8.34 7.82 0.78
C PHE A 138 8.36 9.29 1.16
N ARG A 139 8.45 10.19 0.17
CA ARG A 139 8.22 11.62 0.35
C ARG A 139 7.06 12.06 -0.54
N VAL A 140 6.06 12.68 0.08
CA VAL A 140 4.92 13.29 -0.60
C VAL A 140 5.22 14.75 -0.89
N GLU A 141 5.16 15.16 -2.15
CA GLU A 141 5.32 16.55 -2.57
C GLU A 141 4.02 17.04 -3.22
N GLU A 142 3.45 18.12 -2.67
CA GLU A 142 2.26 18.76 -3.21
C GLU A 142 2.68 19.92 -4.11
N ASN A 143 2.46 19.78 -5.42
CA ASN A 143 2.63 20.88 -6.35
C ASN A 143 1.36 21.74 -6.40
N SER A 144 1.49 23.00 -6.00
CA SER A 144 0.40 23.99 -5.93
C SER A 144 -0.17 24.44 -7.29
N GLY A 145 0.27 23.86 -8.41
CA GLY A 145 -0.10 24.31 -9.77
C GLY A 145 -0.95 23.36 -10.61
N ARG A 146 -1.08 22.08 -10.23
CA ARG A 146 -1.94 21.08 -10.88
C ARG A 146 -2.39 20.10 -9.81
N ASN A 147 -3.60 19.56 -9.88
CA ASN A 147 -4.08 18.44 -9.04
C ASN A 147 -3.24 17.17 -9.26
N SER A 148 -1.95 17.22 -8.94
CA SER A 148 -0.97 16.18 -9.20
C SER A 148 -0.01 16.19 -8.01
N ALA A 149 -0.43 15.52 -6.94
CA ALA A 149 0.51 15.13 -5.90
C ALA A 149 1.57 14.23 -6.56
N MET A 150 2.82 14.44 -6.21
CA MET A 150 3.91 13.58 -6.65
C MET A 150 4.47 12.84 -5.43
N LEU A 151 4.82 11.57 -5.64
CA LEU A 151 5.51 10.78 -4.63
C LEU A 151 6.91 10.44 -5.14
N SER A 152 7.90 10.55 -4.26
CA SER A 152 9.25 10.05 -4.51
C SER A 152 9.62 9.00 -3.47
N THR A 153 10.45 8.04 -3.88
CA THR A 153 10.96 7.00 -3.00
C THR A 153 12.42 7.31 -2.66
N ILE A 154 12.74 7.34 -1.37
CA ILE A 154 14.07 7.58 -0.83
C ILE A 154 14.57 6.27 -0.23
N VAL A 155 15.76 5.83 -0.65
CA VAL A 155 16.38 4.59 -0.19
C VAL A 155 17.73 4.93 0.44
N GLU A 156 17.84 4.70 1.73
CA GLU A 156 19.05 4.96 2.52
C GLU A 156 19.67 3.62 2.94
N GLU A 157 20.97 3.46 2.73
CA GLU A 157 21.72 2.35 3.33
C GLU A 157 22.16 2.75 4.73
N THR A 158 21.72 1.99 5.74
CA THR A 158 22.09 2.22 7.13
C THR A 158 23.20 1.24 7.52
N THR A 159 24.32 1.77 8.00
CA THR A 159 25.51 1.01 8.40
C THR A 159 25.32 0.28 9.72
#